data_AF-V4NUW8-F1
#
_entry.id   AF-V4NUW8-F1
#
_cell.length_a   1.000
_cell.length_b   1.000
_cell.length_c   1.000
_cell.angle_alpha   90.00
_cell.angle_beta   90.00
_cell.angle_gamma   90.00
#
_symmetry.space_group_name_H-M   'P 1'
#
loop_
_entity.id
_entity.type
_entity.pdbx_description
1 polymer ?
#
loop_
_entity_poly.entity_id
_entity_poly.type
_entity_poly.pdbx_seq_one_letter_code
_entity_poly.pdbx_strand_id
1 'polypeptide(L)'
;MSQVDRTKEQFTPEERRARLRAFADRMLACAEKLPDPEILPDIERAVRIGDRIERLYARADASEAAAAKARLEVYQHTEALQRAEADTVRRAEHTTLCKRREAMRDDEMLRNEPKLARILIEQRTGRPLEDYLAARQAEATGCDSLLPGLAGRQNGEKVADRPDEGQAAQGKMPLSLAGPRPSLSP
;
A
#
# COMPACT_ATOMS: atom_id res chain seq x y z
N MET A 1 33.74 10.78 42.98
CA MET A 1 33.17 9.68 42.18
C MET A 1 32.25 10.31 41.15
N SER A 2 32.75 10.53 39.94
CA SER A 2 32.06 11.25 38.86
C SER A 2 30.82 10.49 38.41
N GLN A 3 29.67 11.15 38.50
CA GLN A 3 28.40 10.68 37.98
C GLN A 3 28.50 10.72 36.45
N VAL A 4 28.79 9.57 35.85
CA VAL A 4 28.88 9.43 34.39
C VAL A 4 27.51 9.76 33.81
N ASP A 5 27.42 10.88 33.11
CA ASP A 5 26.35 11.23 32.19
C ASP A 5 26.25 10.13 31.13
N ARG A 6 25.45 9.11 31.42
CA ARG A 6 25.00 8.14 30.42
C ARG A 6 24.01 8.89 29.54
N THR A 7 24.50 9.47 28.46
CA THR A 7 23.71 9.76 27.26
C THR A 7 22.82 8.55 27.00
N LYS A 8 21.53 8.67 27.33
CA LYS A 8 20.54 7.61 27.12
C LYS A 8 20.40 7.48 25.62
N GLU A 9 21.13 6.56 25.01
CA GLU A 9 20.82 6.08 23.67
C GLU A 9 19.32 5.76 23.62
N GLN A 10 18.57 6.58 22.89
CA GLN A 10 17.13 6.40 22.78
C GLN A 10 16.87 5.27 21.80
N PHE A 11 16.74 4.06 22.33
CA PHE A 11 16.40 2.89 21.52
C PHE A 11 15.07 3.11 20.79
N THR A 12 14.99 2.68 19.54
CA THR A 12 13.71 2.65 18.81
C THR A 12 12.72 1.72 19.53
N PRO A 13 11.40 1.86 19.32
CA PRO A 13 10.43 0.94 19.89
C PRO A 13 10.70 -0.53 19.52
N GLU A 14 11.31 -0.79 18.37
CA GLU A 14 11.69 -2.12 17.89
C GLU A 14 12.89 -2.66 18.65
N GLU A 15 13.94 -1.85 18.79
CA GLU A 15 15.14 -2.20 19.56
C GLU A 15 14.81 -2.46 21.04
N ARG A 16 13.91 -1.65 21.63
CA ARG A 16 13.47 -1.88 23.02
C ARG A 16 12.80 -3.24 23.18
N ARG A 17 11.96 -3.64 22.22
CA ARG A 17 11.28 -4.95 22.24
C ARG A 17 12.26 -6.09 22.09
N ALA A 18 13.16 -6.00 21.11
CA ALA A 18 14.19 -7.01 20.88
C ALA A 18 15.09 -7.20 22.11
N ARG A 19 15.51 -6.10 22.76
CA ARG A 19 16.32 -6.15 23.97
C ARG A 19 15.57 -6.72 25.16
N LEU A 20 14.28 -6.42 25.31
CA LEU A 20 13.44 -6.99 26.36
C LEU A 20 13.30 -8.50 26.19
N ARG A 21 13.07 -8.98 24.97
CA ARG A 21 12.99 -10.41 24.67
C ARG A 21 14.33 -11.11 24.93
N ALA A 22 15.43 -10.57 24.41
CA ALA A 22 16.77 -11.09 24.64
C ALA A 22 17.15 -11.11 26.14
N PHE A 23 16.63 -10.16 26.93
CA PHE A 23 16.81 -10.17 28.38
C PHE A 23 16.02 -11.31 29.04
N ALA A 24 14.77 -11.53 28.65
CA ALA A 24 13.98 -12.67 29.10
C ALA A 24 14.63 -14.01 28.73
N ASP A 25 15.16 -14.15 27.51
CA ASP A 25 15.87 -15.35 27.05
C ASP A 25 17.10 -15.65 27.92
N ARG A 26 17.88 -14.61 28.27
CA ARG A 26 19.02 -14.76 29.19
C ARG A 26 18.58 -15.15 30.60
N MET A 27 17.46 -14.61 31.08
CA MET A 27 16.91 -15.01 32.39
C MET A 27 16.46 -16.47 32.38
N LEU A 28 15.80 -16.91 31.31
CA LEU A 28 15.38 -18.30 31.12
C LEU A 28 16.59 -19.24 31.08
N ALA A 29 17.59 -18.93 30.28
CA ALA A 29 18.83 -19.71 30.21
C ALA A 29 19.60 -19.76 31.55
N CYS A 30 19.46 -18.73 32.40
CA CYS A 30 19.98 -18.76 33.77
C CYS A 30 19.12 -19.60 34.70
N ALA A 31 17.80 -19.56 34.55
CA ALA A 31 16.86 -20.35 35.35
C ALA A 31 16.99 -21.85 35.08
N GLU A 32 17.21 -22.25 33.82
CA GLU A 32 17.44 -23.65 33.42
C GLU A 32 18.72 -24.27 34.02
N LYS A 33 19.66 -23.44 34.48
CA LYS A 33 20.89 -23.88 35.13
C LYS A 33 20.75 -24.02 36.64
N LEU A 34 19.59 -23.66 37.21
CA LEU A 34 19.34 -23.84 38.63
C LEU A 34 19.13 -25.34 38.93
N PRO A 35 19.59 -25.83 40.08
CA PRO A 35 19.28 -27.19 40.50
C PRO A 35 17.78 -27.33 40.74
N ASP A 36 17.28 -28.56 40.61
CA ASP A 36 15.88 -28.87 40.90
C ASP A 36 15.58 -28.51 42.37
N PRO A 37 14.47 -27.80 42.65
CA PRO A 37 14.16 -27.38 44.00
C PRO A 37 13.68 -28.57 44.84
N GLU A 38 14.40 -28.87 45.93
CA GLU A 38 14.09 -30.01 46.81
C GLU A 38 13.23 -29.63 48.03
N ILE A 39 13.26 -28.35 48.41
CA ILE A 39 12.55 -27.83 49.60
C ILE A 39 11.61 -26.70 49.24
N LEU A 40 10.57 -26.50 50.06
CA LEU A 40 9.52 -25.51 49.81
C LEU A 40 10.05 -24.09 49.53
N PRO A 41 11.04 -23.55 50.26
CA PRO A 41 11.60 -22.22 49.96
C PRO A 41 12.23 -22.11 48.56
N ASP A 42 12.83 -23.18 48.06
CA ASP A 42 13.45 -23.23 46.73
C ASP A 42 12.38 -23.34 45.65
N ILE A 43 11.31 -24.10 45.91
CA ILE A 43 10.13 -24.17 45.04
C ILE A 43 9.51 -22.78 44.89
N GLU A 44 9.28 -22.06 45.99
CA GLU A 44 8.74 -20.69 45.96
C GLU A 44 9.64 -19.71 45.21
N ARG A 45 10.97 -19.88 45.33
CA ARG A 45 11.92 -19.08 44.56
C ARG A 45 11.81 -19.40 43.06
N ALA A 46 11.80 -20.67 42.68
CA ALA A 46 11.68 -21.10 41.30
C ALA A 46 10.38 -20.58 40.65
N VAL A 47 9.24 -20.70 41.34
CA VAL A 47 7.94 -20.18 40.87
C VAL A 47 8.00 -18.67 40.65
N ARG A 48 8.58 -17.90 41.59
CA ARG A 48 8.73 -16.44 41.44
C ARG A 48 9.61 -16.06 40.25
N ILE A 49 10.67 -16.81 39.99
CA ILE A 49 11.55 -16.58 38.83
C ILE A 49 10.78 -16.87 37.54
N GLY A 50 10.07 -18.00 37.48
CA GLY A 50 9.23 -18.38 36.34
C GLY A 50 8.17 -17.32 36.02
N ASP A 51 7.38 -16.90 37.01
CA ASP A 51 6.37 -15.84 36.87
C ASP A 51 6.98 -14.51 36.40
N ARG A 52 8.19 -14.17 36.87
CA ARG A 52 8.89 -12.96 36.41
C ARG A 52 9.28 -13.04 34.93
N ILE A 53 9.78 -14.19 34.49
CA ILE A 53 10.17 -14.43 33.09
C ILE A 53 8.93 -14.42 32.19
N GLU A 54 7.86 -15.11 32.59
CA GLU A 54 6.60 -15.15 31.85
C GLU A 54 6.02 -13.76 31.65
N ARG A 55 5.99 -12.92 32.70
CA ARG A 55 5.53 -11.52 32.59
C ARG A 55 6.37 -10.68 31.64
N LEU A 56 7.68 -10.95 31.53
CA LEU A 56 8.54 -10.25 30.57
C LEU A 56 8.22 -10.65 29.13
N TYR A 57 8.00 -11.94 28.86
CA TYR A 57 7.55 -12.40 27.54
C TYR A 57 6.17 -11.85 27.20
N ALA A 58 5.20 -11.95 28.11
CA ALA A 58 3.85 -11.43 27.90
C ALA A 58 3.86 -9.93 27.54
N ARG A 59 4.73 -9.15 28.19
CA ARG A 59 4.90 -7.73 27.87
C ARG A 59 5.55 -7.50 26.50
N ALA A 60 6.56 -8.29 26.14
CA ALA A 60 7.20 -8.22 24.84
C ALA A 60 6.18 -8.56 23.73
N ASP A 61 5.44 -9.66 23.88
CA ASP A 61 4.44 -10.13 22.92
C ASP A 61 3.29 -9.12 22.76
N ALA A 62 2.74 -8.60 23.87
CA ALA A 62 1.69 -7.59 23.81
C ALA A 62 2.16 -6.33 23.07
N SER A 63 3.40 -5.91 23.29
CA SER A 63 3.96 -4.73 22.60
C SER A 63 4.22 -4.98 21.11
N GLU A 64 4.55 -6.21 20.73
CA GLU A 64 4.73 -6.62 19.34
C GLU A 64 3.39 -6.71 18.60
N ALA A 65 2.38 -7.31 19.23
CA ALA A 65 1.01 -7.35 18.71
C ALA A 65 0.43 -5.94 18.51
N ALA A 66 0.64 -5.04 19.49
CA ALA A 66 0.21 -3.64 19.37
C ALA A 66 0.90 -2.93 18.21
N ALA A 67 2.20 -3.16 18.01
CA ALA A 67 2.94 -2.57 16.88
C ALA A 67 2.46 -3.12 15.53
N ALA A 68 2.18 -4.42 15.44
CA ALA A 68 1.63 -5.03 14.22
C ALA A 68 0.25 -4.44 13.88
N LYS A 69 -0.62 -4.27 14.89
CA LYS A 69 -1.94 -3.65 14.72
C LYS A 69 -1.82 -2.21 14.21
N ALA A 70 -0.95 -1.40 14.82
CA ALA A 70 -0.74 -0.02 14.38
C ALA A 70 -0.25 0.07 12.93
N ARG A 71 0.65 -0.83 12.51
CA ARG A 71 1.11 -0.89 11.10
C ARG A 71 -0.07 -1.20 10.16
N LEU A 72 -0.90 -2.18 10.49
CA LEU A 72 -2.09 -2.51 9.69
C LEU A 72 -3.07 -1.34 9.58
N GLU A 73 -3.32 -0.61 10.67
CA GLU A 73 -4.18 0.58 10.65
C GLU A 73 -3.64 1.66 9.70
N VAL A 74 -2.32 1.89 9.69
CA VAL A 74 -1.69 2.82 8.73
C VAL A 74 -1.89 2.34 7.30
N TYR A 75 -1.64 1.07 7.00
CA TYR A 75 -1.85 0.52 5.65
C TYR A 75 -3.30 0.68 5.20
N GLN A 76 -4.27 0.34 6.05
CA GLN A 76 -5.69 0.49 5.74
C GLN A 76 -6.07 1.94 5.48
N HIS A 77 -5.55 2.88 6.27
CA HIS A 77 -5.79 4.31 6.06
C HIS A 77 -5.21 4.79 4.72
N THR A 78 -3.98 4.38 4.39
CA THR A 78 -3.37 4.74 3.11
C THR A 78 -4.13 4.16 1.92
N GLU A 79 -4.62 2.92 2.03
CA GLU A 79 -5.42 2.29 0.98
C GLU A 79 -6.79 2.99 0.83
N ALA A 80 -7.42 3.38 1.94
CA ALA A 80 -8.67 4.13 1.92
C ALA A 80 -8.52 5.49 1.22
N LEU A 81 -7.41 6.21 1.48
CA LEU A 81 -7.10 7.46 0.79
C LEU A 81 -6.90 7.25 -0.71
N GLN A 82 -6.11 6.25 -1.10
CA GLN A 82 -5.88 5.93 -2.52
C GLN A 82 -7.18 5.56 -3.25
N ARG A 83 -8.07 4.79 -2.60
CA ARG A 83 -9.39 4.47 -3.17
C ARG A 83 -10.26 5.72 -3.33
N ALA A 84 -10.25 6.63 -2.34
CA ALA A 84 -10.99 7.88 -2.43
C ALA A 84 -10.46 8.76 -3.59
N GLU A 85 -9.15 8.85 -3.76
CA GLU A 85 -8.52 9.56 -4.89
C GLU A 85 -8.88 8.90 -6.24
N ALA A 86 -8.83 7.57 -6.33
CA ALA A 86 -9.23 6.87 -7.54
C ALA A 86 -10.73 7.06 -7.85
N ASP A 87 -11.58 7.21 -6.83
CA ASP A 87 -13.01 7.47 -7.02
C ASP A 87 -13.28 8.89 -7.49
N THR A 88 -12.54 9.90 -7.02
CA THR A 88 -12.70 11.27 -7.51
C THR A 88 -12.29 11.38 -8.97
N VAL A 89 -11.18 10.72 -9.36
CA VAL A 89 -10.74 10.65 -10.76
C VAL A 89 -11.78 9.94 -11.62
N ARG A 90 -12.27 8.77 -11.21
CA ARG A 90 -13.32 8.04 -11.95
C ARG A 90 -14.61 8.85 -12.09
N ARG A 91 -15.01 9.60 -11.06
CA ARG A 91 -16.19 10.48 -11.13
C ARG A 91 -15.96 11.66 -12.08
N ALA A 92 -14.76 12.24 -12.09
CA ALA A 92 -14.40 13.30 -13.02
C ALA A 92 -14.40 12.80 -14.46
N GLU A 93 -13.77 11.64 -14.75
CA GLU A 93 -13.79 10.98 -16.06
C GLU A 93 -15.21 10.63 -16.52
N HIS A 94 -16.03 10.08 -15.62
CA HIS A 94 -17.42 9.80 -15.94
C HIS A 94 -18.19 11.09 -16.27
N THR A 95 -17.96 12.16 -15.51
CA THR A 95 -18.58 13.47 -15.75
C THR A 95 -18.16 14.05 -17.11
N THR A 96 -16.88 13.96 -17.46
CA THR A 96 -16.39 14.44 -18.75
C THR A 96 -16.94 13.62 -19.92
N LEU A 97 -17.06 12.30 -19.77
CA LEU A 97 -17.72 11.43 -20.75
C LEU A 97 -19.20 11.77 -20.93
N CYS A 98 -19.93 12.01 -19.83
CA CYS A 98 -21.33 12.44 -19.89
C CYS A 98 -21.48 13.78 -20.63
N LYS A 99 -20.67 14.79 -20.29
CA LYS A 99 -20.65 16.09 -20.98
C LYS A 99 -20.33 15.93 -22.47
N ARG A 100 -19.35 15.09 -22.81
CA ARG A 100 -18.99 14.83 -24.21
C ARG A 100 -20.13 14.17 -24.99
N ARG A 101 -20.84 13.21 -24.40
CA ARG A 101 -22.00 12.57 -25.04
C ARG A 101 -23.15 13.55 -25.24
N GLU A 102 -23.37 14.42 -24.28
CA GLU A 102 -24.38 15.47 -24.37
C GLU A 102 -24.06 16.48 -25.47
N ALA A 103 -22.81 16.94 -25.54
CA ALA A 103 -22.33 17.81 -26.60
C ALA A 103 -22.51 17.21 -28.01
N MET A 104 -22.26 15.90 -28.17
CA MET A 104 -22.51 15.21 -29.44
C MET A 104 -23.99 15.19 -29.82
N ARG A 105 -24.90 14.98 -28.85
CA ARG A 105 -26.34 15.04 -29.11
C ARG A 105 -26.79 16.44 -29.50
N ASP A 106 -26.27 17.45 -28.82
CA ASP A 106 -26.56 18.84 -29.15
C ASP A 106 -26.06 19.21 -30.55
N ASP A 107 -24.86 18.77 -30.94
CA ASP A 107 -24.33 18.96 -32.30
C ASP A 107 -25.19 18.30 -33.37
N GLU A 108 -25.69 17.11 -33.08
CA GLU A 108 -26.59 16.39 -33.97
C GLU A 108 -27.93 17.12 -34.11
N MET A 109 -28.51 17.56 -33.00
CA MET A 109 -29.75 18.35 -33.02
C MET A 109 -29.56 19.71 -33.72
N LEU A 110 -28.45 20.40 -33.50
CA LEU A 110 -28.16 21.68 -34.17
C LEU A 110 -28.04 21.51 -35.69
N ARG A 111 -27.57 20.34 -36.16
CA ARG A 111 -27.51 20.00 -37.59
C ARG A 111 -28.88 19.68 -38.18
N ASN A 112 -29.70 18.91 -37.47
CA ASN A 112 -30.97 18.39 -37.99
C ASN A 112 -32.15 19.34 -37.76
N GLU A 113 -32.25 19.95 -36.58
CA GLU A 113 -33.38 20.76 -36.13
C GLU A 113 -32.91 22.00 -35.32
N PRO A 114 -32.31 23.00 -35.97
CA PRO A 114 -31.61 24.09 -35.28
C PRO A 114 -32.52 24.95 -34.39
N LYS A 115 -33.79 25.14 -34.77
CA LYS A 115 -34.76 25.91 -33.98
C LYS A 115 -35.15 25.19 -32.69
N LEU A 116 -35.38 23.88 -32.77
CA LEU A 116 -35.72 23.07 -31.60
C LEU A 116 -34.50 22.90 -30.68
N ALA A 117 -33.33 22.65 -31.27
CA ALA A 117 -32.07 22.54 -30.54
C ALA A 117 -31.80 23.78 -29.69
N ARG A 118 -31.98 24.99 -30.26
CA ARG A 118 -31.85 26.24 -29.52
C ARG A 118 -32.75 26.27 -28.28
N ILE A 119 -34.05 26.01 -28.46
CA ILE A 119 -35.03 26.05 -27.36
C ILE A 119 -34.67 25.05 -26.26
N LEU A 120 -34.34 23.81 -26.63
CA LEU A 120 -34.03 22.75 -25.65
C LEU A 120 -32.71 23.01 -24.91
N ILE A 121 -31.67 23.49 -25.61
CA ILE A 121 -30.37 23.83 -25.00
C ILE A 121 -30.54 25.01 -24.04
N GLU A 122 -31.23 26.08 -24.46
CA GLU A 122 -31.48 27.26 -23.62
C GLU A 122 -32.32 26.90 -22.38
N GLN A 123 -33.36 26.05 -22.53
CA GLN A 123 -34.17 25.58 -21.41
C GLN A 123 -33.38 24.70 -20.42
N ARG A 124 -32.56 23.77 -20.92
CA ARG A 124 -31.78 22.85 -20.07
C ARG A 124 -30.65 23.57 -19.35
N THR A 125 -29.96 24.49 -20.03
CA THR A 125 -28.76 25.15 -19.49
C THR A 125 -29.06 26.46 -18.78
N GLY A 126 -30.24 27.05 -19.02
CA GLY A 126 -30.63 28.36 -18.50
C GLY A 126 -29.81 29.52 -19.07
N ARG A 127 -29.11 29.31 -20.18
CA ARG A 127 -28.22 30.28 -20.82
C ARG A 127 -28.57 30.45 -22.30
N PRO A 128 -28.35 31.63 -22.90
CA PRO A 128 -28.43 31.79 -24.35
C PRO A 128 -27.56 30.77 -25.08
N LEU A 129 -28.02 30.30 -26.25
CA LEU A 129 -27.30 29.30 -27.04
C LEU A 129 -25.87 29.77 -27.39
N GLU A 130 -25.71 31.05 -27.68
CA GLU A 130 -24.45 31.67 -28.04
C GLU A 130 -23.42 31.57 -26.89
N ASP A 131 -23.85 31.82 -25.65
CA ASP A 131 -23.00 31.71 -24.45
C ASP A 131 -22.63 30.26 -24.14
N TYR A 132 -23.56 29.32 -24.36
CA TYR A 132 -23.28 27.89 -24.23
C TYR A 132 -22.23 27.42 -25.24
N LEU A 133 -22.36 27.83 -26.51
CA LEU A 133 -21.39 27.48 -27.55
C LEU A 133 -20.02 28.13 -27.30
N ALA A 134 -19.98 29.38 -26.83
CA ALA A 134 -18.74 30.06 -26.47
C ALA A 134 -18.05 29.37 -25.28
N ALA A 135 -18.80 29.00 -24.23
CA ALA A 135 -18.26 28.25 -23.10
C ALA A 135 -17.70 26.88 -23.53
N ARG A 136 -18.40 26.19 -24.43
CA ARG A 136 -17.97 24.90 -24.97
C ARG A 136 -16.72 25.01 -25.85
N GLN A 137 -16.60 26.06 -26.64
CA GLN A 137 -15.39 26.34 -27.42
C GLN A 137 -14.20 26.69 -26.53
N ALA A 138 -14.43 27.44 -25.45
CA ALA A 138 -13.41 27.71 -24.42
C ALA A 138 -12.96 26.44 -23.69
N GLU A 139 -13.87 25.53 -23.35
CA GLU A 139 -13.55 24.22 -22.76
C GLU A 139 -12.74 23.33 -23.74
N ALA A 140 -13.10 23.34 -25.02
CA ALA A 140 -12.40 22.57 -26.05
C ALA A 140 -10.96 23.09 -26.29
N THR A 141 -10.79 24.41 -26.35
CA THR A 141 -9.46 25.04 -26.53
C THR A 141 -8.58 24.95 -25.30
N GLY A 142 -9.15 24.88 -24.08
CA GLY A 142 -8.40 24.65 -22.84
C GLY A 142 -7.89 23.21 -22.66
N CYS A 143 -8.41 22.24 -23.43
CA CYS A 143 -8.03 20.82 -23.31
C CYS A 143 -6.88 20.39 -24.25
N ASP A 144 -6.52 21.19 -25.25
CA ASP A 144 -5.45 20.84 -26.23
C ASP A 144 -4.03 20.99 -25.68
N SER A 145 -3.83 21.59 -24.50
CA SER A 145 -2.51 21.75 -23.87
C SER A 145 -2.14 20.65 -22.84
N LEU A 146 -2.99 19.64 -22.63
CA LEU A 146 -2.79 18.63 -21.56
C LEU A 146 -2.94 17.15 -22.00
N LEU A 147 -2.86 16.84 -23.31
CA LEU A 147 -2.78 15.45 -23.77
C LEU A 147 -1.31 15.03 -24.03
N PRO A 148 -0.64 14.28 -23.14
CA PRO A 148 0.58 13.59 -23.52
C PRO A 148 0.24 12.35 -24.35
N GLY A 149 0.60 12.40 -25.64
CA GLY A 149 1.20 11.28 -26.35
C GLY A 149 0.39 9.98 -26.49
N LEU A 150 -0.61 9.98 -27.36
CA LEU A 150 -0.97 8.79 -28.13
C LEU A 150 -0.48 8.95 -29.58
N ALA A 151 0.84 8.97 -29.77
CA ALA A 151 1.44 8.92 -31.10
C ALA A 151 2.76 8.13 -31.07
N GLY A 152 2.77 6.99 -31.76
CA GLY A 152 3.99 6.44 -32.38
C GLY A 152 4.92 5.58 -31.51
N ARG A 153 4.54 4.32 -31.25
CA ARG A 153 5.54 3.25 -31.16
C ARG A 153 5.96 2.89 -32.59
N GLN A 154 7.01 3.52 -33.09
CA GLN A 154 7.78 3.00 -34.22
C GLN A 154 9.10 2.42 -33.69
N ASN A 155 9.37 1.20 -34.12
CA ASN A 155 10.61 0.48 -33.91
C ASN A 155 11.78 1.27 -34.51
N GLY A 156 12.90 1.31 -33.79
CA GLY A 156 14.09 2.06 -34.20
C GLY A 156 15.26 1.73 -33.30
N GLU A 157 15.79 0.53 -33.52
CA GLU A 157 17.07 -0.01 -33.04
C GLU A 157 18.21 1.03 -33.12
N LYS A 158 18.89 1.30 -31.99
CA LYS A 158 20.32 1.65 -32.01
C LYS A 158 21.01 1.33 -30.68
N VAL A 159 22.11 0.61 -30.87
CA VAL A 159 23.05 -0.01 -29.95
C VAL A 159 24.01 1.04 -29.33
N ALA A 160 24.64 0.62 -28.21
CA ALA A 160 25.73 1.23 -27.42
C ALA A 160 25.24 1.99 -26.16
N ASP A 161 25.75 1.79 -24.94
CA ASP A 161 26.92 1.07 -24.42
C ASP A 161 26.58 0.64 -22.98
N ARG A 162 27.05 -0.54 -22.55
CA ARG A 162 27.01 -0.96 -21.13
C ARG A 162 28.38 -0.69 -20.50
N PRO A 163 28.46 -0.15 -19.27
CA PRO A 163 29.60 -0.42 -18.42
C PRO A 163 29.43 -1.79 -17.76
N ASP A 164 30.57 -2.45 -17.67
CA ASP A 164 30.87 -3.77 -17.15
C ASP A 164 30.97 -3.71 -15.62
N GLU A 165 30.12 -4.41 -14.88
CA GLU A 165 30.41 -4.86 -13.51
C GLU A 165 29.67 -6.17 -13.18
N GLY A 166 30.46 -7.25 -13.07
CA GLY A 166 30.61 -7.94 -11.79
C GLY A 166 29.46 -8.80 -11.27
N GLN A 167 29.54 -10.10 -11.61
CA GLN A 167 29.32 -11.25 -10.71
C GLN A 167 28.02 -11.35 -9.89
N ALA A 168 27.15 -12.28 -10.28
CA ALA A 168 26.44 -13.13 -9.32
C ALA A 168 26.12 -14.50 -9.93
N ALA A 169 26.56 -15.53 -9.21
CA ALA A 169 26.37 -16.94 -9.46
C ALA A 169 24.91 -17.36 -9.58
N GLN A 170 24.58 -18.28 -10.48
CA GLN A 170 23.47 -19.23 -10.25
C GLN A 170 23.85 -20.63 -10.75
N GLY A 171 23.79 -21.56 -9.79
CA GLY A 171 24.04 -22.97 -9.98
C GLY A 171 22.93 -23.67 -10.78
N LYS A 172 23.37 -24.66 -11.54
CA LYS A 172 22.57 -25.72 -12.13
C LYS A 172 21.80 -26.47 -11.06
N MET A 173 20.49 -26.66 -11.24
CA MET A 173 19.78 -27.87 -10.82
C MET A 173 18.73 -28.24 -11.88
N PRO A 174 18.70 -29.49 -12.37
CA PRO A 174 17.74 -29.92 -13.37
C PRO A 174 16.39 -30.32 -12.74
N LEU A 175 15.32 -29.89 -13.40
CA LEU A 175 13.96 -30.38 -13.22
C LEU A 175 13.86 -31.82 -13.72
N SER A 176 13.51 -32.75 -12.83
CA SER A 176 12.93 -34.05 -13.17
C SER A 176 12.47 -34.73 -11.90
N LEU A 177 11.16 -34.87 -11.71
CA LEU A 177 10.54 -36.11 -11.25
C LEU A 177 9.02 -36.01 -11.38
N ALA A 178 8.52 -36.71 -12.39
CA ALA A 178 7.12 -37.02 -12.58
C ALA A 178 6.65 -37.99 -11.48
N GLY A 179 5.54 -37.65 -10.83
CA GLY A 179 4.78 -38.57 -9.96
C GLY A 179 3.47 -39.00 -10.65
N PRO A 180 3.01 -40.25 -10.48
CA PRO A 180 1.89 -40.80 -11.24
C PRO A 180 0.52 -40.36 -10.67
N ARG A 181 -0.46 -40.25 -11.57
CA ARG A 181 -1.88 -39.97 -11.30
C ARG A 181 -2.55 -41.15 -10.57
N PRO A 182 -3.45 -40.91 -9.61
CA PRO A 182 -4.31 -41.96 -9.08
C PRO A 182 -5.44 -42.30 -10.07
N SER A 183 -5.61 -43.59 -10.33
CA SER A 183 -6.72 -44.17 -11.08
C SER A 183 -8.01 -44.14 -10.28
N LEU A 184 -9.09 -43.71 -10.93
CA LEU A 184 -10.47 -43.83 -10.45
C LEU A 184 -11.02 -45.24 -10.71
N SER A 185 -11.93 -45.63 -9.81
CA SER A 185 -13.06 -46.57 -9.99
C SER A 185 -12.81 -48.06 -9.71
N PRO A 186 -13.85 -48.84 -9.35
CA PRO A 186 -15.31 -48.58 -9.47
C PRO A 186 -16.04 -48.22 -8.18
#